data_AF-A0A7S2L712-F1
#
_entry.id   AF-A0A7S2L712-F1
#
_cell.length_a   1.000
_cell.length_b   1.000
_cell.length_c   1.000
_cell.angle_alpha   90.00
_cell.angle_beta   90.00
_cell.angle_gamma   90.00
#
_symmetry.space_group_name_H-M   'P 1'
#
loop_
_entity.id
_entity.type
_entity.pdbx_description
1 polymer ?
#
loop_
_entity_poly.entity_id
_entity_poly.type
_entity_poly.pdbx_seq_one_letter_code
_entity_poly.pdbx_strand_id
1 'polypeptide(L)'
;IQRSLATFFMLYASALVFFMQAGFAMLCAGSVRQKNVQNTMLKNLLDACSGAISFWAFGYAFAYGDSTTLISDFPSGSEYLSVTFIGSENFFMSGLNELERVFWLFQFAFAATSATIVAGTLAERCQMVGYILYSVTLTGFIYPVVVHAIWSRRGFLSNMIEDPLFGIGMLDFAGSG
;
A
#
# COMPACT_ATOMS: atom_id res chain seq x y z
N ILE A 1 -3.18 -27.65 -2.68
CA ILE A 1 -2.01 -27.45 -3.59
C ILE A 1 -2.07 -26.08 -4.26
N GLN A 2 -3.10 -25.75 -5.06
CA GLN A 2 -3.19 -24.46 -5.77
C GLN A 2 -3.17 -23.23 -4.85
N ARG A 3 -3.91 -23.24 -3.72
CA ARG A 3 -3.88 -22.16 -2.72
C ARG A 3 -2.50 -21.97 -2.07
N SER A 4 -1.81 -23.07 -1.78
CA SER A 4 -0.46 -23.05 -1.18
C SER A 4 0.58 -22.46 -2.15
N LEU A 5 0.48 -22.77 -3.44
CA LEU A 5 1.33 -22.19 -4.48
C LEU A 5 1.09 -20.68 -4.65
N ALA A 6 -0.18 -20.25 -4.65
CA ALA A 6 -0.53 -18.83 -4.72
C ALA A 6 -0.02 -18.05 -3.50
N THR A 7 -0.12 -18.63 -2.31
CA THR A 7 0.38 -18.03 -1.06
C THR A 7 1.91 -17.90 -1.10
N PHE A 8 2.60 -18.96 -1.54
CA PHE A 8 4.06 -18.92 -1.73
C PHE A 8 4.47 -17.85 -2.73
N PHE A 9 3.79 -17.77 -3.88
CA PHE A 9 4.06 -16.77 -4.89
C PHE A 9 3.85 -15.35 -4.36
N MET A 10 2.76 -15.08 -3.63
CA MET A 10 2.51 -13.76 -3.04
C MET A 10 3.55 -13.39 -1.98
N LEU A 11 3.98 -14.33 -1.13
CA LEU A 11 5.07 -14.09 -0.17
C LEU A 11 6.38 -13.77 -0.88
N TYR A 12 6.72 -14.53 -1.92
CA TYR A 12 7.92 -14.28 -2.71
C TYR A 12 7.87 -12.91 -3.41
N ALA A 13 6.75 -12.58 -4.05
CA ALA A 13 6.53 -11.28 -4.69
C ALA A 13 6.62 -10.13 -3.66
N SER A 14 5.99 -10.28 -2.50
CA SER A 14 6.05 -9.30 -1.42
C SER A 14 7.48 -9.08 -0.92
N ALA A 15 8.29 -10.14 -0.79
CA ALA A 15 9.70 -10.02 -0.44
C ALA A 15 10.51 -9.24 -1.48
N LEU A 16 10.24 -9.46 -2.77
CA LEU A 16 10.88 -8.71 -3.86
C LEU A 16 10.49 -7.23 -3.86
N VAL A 17 9.21 -6.91 -3.66
CA VAL A 17 8.75 -5.52 -3.56
C VAL A 17 9.34 -4.84 -2.33
N PHE A 18 9.37 -5.53 -1.19
CA PHE A 18 10.01 -4.99 0.01
C PHE A 18 11.51 -4.75 -0.21
N PHE A 19 12.20 -5.61 -0.98
CA PHE A 19 13.60 -5.40 -1.34
C PHE A 19 13.84 -4.14 -2.17
N MET A 20 12.82 -3.57 -2.83
CA MET A 20 12.94 -2.25 -3.46
C MET A 20 13.34 -1.17 -2.46
N GLN A 21 13.02 -1.33 -1.16
CA GLN A 21 13.46 -0.38 -0.14
C GLN A 21 14.97 -0.28 -0.02
N ALA A 22 15.66 -1.41 -0.05
CA ALA A 22 17.12 -1.41 -0.08
C ALA A 22 17.65 -0.75 -1.36
N GLY A 23 16.98 -0.98 -2.50
CA GLY A 23 17.30 -0.33 -3.77
C GLY A 23 17.19 1.20 -3.69
N PHE A 24 16.07 1.72 -3.19
CA PHE A 24 15.86 3.15 -2.99
C PHE A 24 16.83 3.74 -1.97
N ALA A 25 17.14 3.02 -0.90
CA ALA A 25 18.16 3.44 0.06
C ALA A 25 19.51 3.67 -0.65
N MET A 26 19.98 2.70 -1.43
CA MET A 26 21.24 2.83 -2.15
C MET A 26 21.21 3.96 -3.20
N LEU A 27 20.11 4.13 -3.92
CA LEU A 27 19.93 5.22 -4.88
C LEU A 27 19.97 6.60 -4.20
N CYS A 28 19.28 6.74 -3.06
CA CYS A 28 19.28 7.99 -2.29
C CYS A 28 20.65 8.27 -1.67
N ALA A 29 21.35 7.24 -1.18
CA ALA A 29 22.72 7.38 -0.67
C ALA A 29 23.68 7.87 -1.76
N GLY A 30 23.55 7.34 -2.99
CA GLY A 30 24.36 7.77 -4.13
C GLY A 30 24.03 9.19 -4.63
N SER A 31 22.80 9.66 -4.39
CA SER A 31 22.32 10.96 -4.88
C SER A 31 22.56 12.13 -3.91
N VAL A 32 22.94 11.85 -2.66
CA VAL A 32 23.17 12.87 -1.63
C VAL A 32 24.65 13.06 -1.32
N ARG A 33 25.00 14.23 -0.79
CA ARG A 33 26.37 14.52 -0.36
C ARG A 33 26.78 13.57 0.78
N GLN A 34 28.03 13.09 0.77
CA GLN A 34 28.55 12.13 1.76
C GLN A 34 28.27 12.52 3.23
N LYS A 35 28.38 13.81 3.56
CA LYS A 35 28.09 14.33 4.90
C LYS A 35 26.65 14.10 5.39
N ASN A 36 25.70 13.88 4.46
CA ASN A 36 24.28 13.72 4.75
C ASN A 36 23.80 12.26 4.54
N VAL A 37 24.65 11.36 4.01
CA VAL A 37 24.27 9.97 3.67
C VAL A 37 23.75 9.22 4.89
N GLN A 38 24.42 9.31 6.04
CA GLN A 38 23.99 8.61 7.26
C GLN A 38 22.59 9.04 7.71
N ASN A 39 22.28 10.34 7.62
CA ASN A 39 20.96 10.85 7.98
C ASN A 39 19.89 10.40 6.98
N THR A 40 20.21 10.35 5.68
CA THR A 40 19.30 9.85 4.65
C THR A 40 19.02 8.35 4.82
N MET A 41 20.02 7.55 5.18
CA MET A 41 19.84 6.10 5.39
C MET A 41 18.97 5.81 6.62
N LEU A 42 19.17 6.57 7.70
CA LEU A 42 18.32 6.45 8.88
C LEU A 42 16.87 6.82 8.58
N LYS A 43 16.64 7.87 7.78
CA LYS A 43 15.29 8.25 7.33
C LYS A 43 14.61 7.12 6.55
N ASN A 44 15.28 6.51 5.59
CA ASN A 44 14.71 5.41 4.81
C ASN A 44 14.34 4.20 5.69
N LEU A 45 15.18 3.83 6.66
CA LEU A 45 14.86 2.76 7.61
C LEU A 45 13.62 3.12 8.45
N LEU A 46 13.57 4.35 8.97
CA LEU A 46 12.44 4.83 9.75
C LEU A 46 11.14 4.93 8.93
N ASP A 47 11.24 5.23 7.64
CA ASP A 47 10.12 5.23 6.68
C ASP A 47 9.50 3.83 6.58
N ALA A 48 10.33 2.80 6.43
CA ALA A 48 9.85 1.41 6.38
C ALA A 48 9.19 0.99 7.70
N CYS A 49 9.78 1.32 8.86
CA CYS A 49 9.21 0.96 10.16
C CYS A 49 7.92 1.73 10.48
N SER A 50 7.90 3.05 10.28
CA SER A 50 6.73 3.88 10.54
C SER A 50 5.61 3.60 9.55
N GLY A 51 5.95 3.34 8.28
CA GLY A 51 5.01 2.86 7.27
C GLY A 51 4.38 1.52 7.63
N ALA A 52 5.16 0.57 8.17
CA ALA A 52 4.63 -0.73 8.59
C ALA A 52 3.58 -0.59 9.70
N ILE A 53 3.88 0.22 10.71
CA ILE A 53 2.96 0.45 11.85
C ILE A 53 1.70 1.18 11.38
N SER A 54 1.86 2.20 10.53
CA SER A 54 0.73 3.03 10.05
C SER A 54 -0.19 2.25 9.11
N PHE A 55 0.39 1.47 8.20
CA PHE A 55 -0.37 0.63 7.28
C PHE A 55 -1.01 -0.58 7.99
N TRP A 56 -0.39 -1.10 9.04
CA TRP A 56 -0.98 -2.10 9.92
C TRP A 56 -2.19 -1.57 10.70
N ALA A 57 -2.06 -0.38 11.31
CA ALA A 57 -3.10 0.17 12.17
C ALA A 57 -4.32 0.65 11.37
N PHE A 58 -4.09 1.45 10.33
CA PHE A 58 -5.15 2.16 9.60
C PHE A 58 -5.14 1.91 8.09
N GLY A 59 -3.95 1.81 7.49
CA GLY A 59 -3.85 1.83 6.03
C GLY A 59 -4.54 0.66 5.34
N TYR A 60 -4.46 -0.55 5.88
CA TYR A 60 -5.19 -1.68 5.31
C TYR A 60 -6.70 -1.54 5.44
N ALA A 61 -7.19 -1.02 6.58
CA ALA A 61 -8.60 -0.79 6.80
C ALA A 61 -9.17 0.24 5.81
N PHE A 62 -8.45 1.32 5.55
CA PHE A 62 -8.89 2.31 4.57
C PHE A 62 -8.82 1.81 3.13
N ALA A 63 -7.80 1.02 2.78
CA ALA A 63 -7.64 0.45 1.44
C ALA A 63 -8.67 -0.64 1.12
N TYR A 64 -8.84 -1.60 2.04
CA TYR A 64 -9.53 -2.87 1.80
C TYR A 64 -10.46 -3.30 2.93
N GLY A 65 -10.80 -2.40 3.85
CA GLY A 65 -11.75 -2.64 4.94
C GLY A 65 -13.20 -2.67 4.48
N ASP A 66 -13.51 -3.59 3.56
CA ASP A 66 -14.85 -3.92 3.11
C ASP A 66 -15.19 -5.36 3.52
N SER A 67 -16.45 -5.62 3.81
CA SER A 67 -16.98 -6.94 4.20
C SER A 67 -16.89 -8.01 3.10
N THR A 68 -16.53 -7.62 1.87
CA THR A 68 -16.29 -8.53 0.75
C THR A 68 -14.81 -8.88 0.64
N THR A 69 -14.47 -10.10 1.04
CA THR A 69 -13.17 -10.75 0.86
C THR A 69 -12.71 -10.68 -0.60
N LEU A 70 -11.65 -9.90 -0.87
CA LEU A 70 -11.11 -9.70 -2.23
C LEU A 70 -10.70 -10.99 -2.94
N ILE A 71 -10.38 -12.03 -2.16
CA ILE A 71 -9.75 -13.27 -2.59
C ILE A 71 -10.75 -14.44 -2.72
N SER A 72 -11.94 -14.38 -2.10
CA SER A 72 -12.83 -15.55 -2.04
C SER A 72 -13.82 -15.68 -3.19
N ASP A 73 -14.23 -14.59 -3.83
CA ASP A 73 -15.36 -14.67 -4.78
C ASP A 73 -15.04 -13.94 -6.09
N PHE A 74 -14.68 -14.67 -7.13
CA PHE A 74 -14.97 -14.21 -8.49
C PHE A 74 -16.50 -14.14 -8.60
N PRO A 75 -17.09 -13.02 -9.09
CA PRO A 75 -18.53 -12.82 -8.99
C PRO A 75 -19.28 -13.91 -9.74
N SER A 76 -19.97 -14.76 -8.98
CA SER A 76 -21.14 -15.51 -9.45
C SER A 76 -22.38 -14.74 -8.99
N GLY A 77 -22.59 -13.52 -9.50
CA GLY A 77 -23.81 -12.78 -9.22
C GLY A 77 -23.69 -11.26 -9.22
N SER A 78 -24.73 -10.64 -9.76
CA SER A 78 -25.07 -9.20 -9.71
C SER A 78 -25.41 -8.81 -8.27
N GLU A 79 -24.42 -8.69 -7.40
CA GLU A 79 -24.60 -7.95 -6.15
C GLU A 79 -24.24 -6.49 -6.40
N TYR A 80 -25.24 -5.61 -6.29
CA TYR A 80 -25.06 -4.17 -6.31
C TYR A 80 -24.18 -3.75 -5.12
N LEU A 81 -22.86 -3.75 -5.32
CA LEU A 81 -21.91 -3.23 -4.35
C LEU A 81 -22.04 -1.72 -4.33
N SER A 82 -22.48 -1.17 -3.19
CA SER A 82 -22.50 0.29 -3.03
C SER A 82 -21.07 0.84 -3.08
N VAL A 83 -20.89 1.87 -3.91
CA VAL A 83 -19.62 2.58 -4.07
C VAL A 83 -19.26 3.27 -2.76
N THR A 84 -18.03 3.05 -2.29
CA THR A 84 -17.50 3.67 -1.08
C THR A 84 -16.24 4.46 -1.42
N PHE A 85 -15.98 5.52 -0.66
CA PHE A 85 -14.76 6.32 -0.81
C PHE A 85 -13.60 5.78 0.05
N ILE A 86 -13.91 5.09 1.15
CA ILE A 86 -12.94 4.57 2.10
C ILE A 86 -13.48 3.30 2.79
N GLY A 87 -12.60 2.33 3.05
CA GLY A 87 -12.97 1.18 3.88
C GLY A 87 -13.15 1.55 5.36
N SER A 88 -14.03 0.83 6.06
CA SER A 88 -14.39 1.10 7.47
C SER A 88 -14.22 -0.10 8.40
N GLU A 89 -13.71 -1.22 7.91
CA GLU A 89 -13.55 -2.47 8.66
C GLU A 89 -12.07 -2.91 8.72
N ASN A 90 -11.76 -3.94 9.52
CA ASN A 90 -10.43 -4.58 9.60
C ASN A 90 -9.26 -3.70 10.11
N PHE A 91 -9.55 -2.72 10.98
CA PHE A 91 -8.51 -1.97 11.71
C PHE A 91 -7.59 -2.92 12.49
N PHE A 92 -6.29 -2.62 12.53
CA PHE A 92 -5.29 -3.48 13.19
C PHE A 92 -5.24 -4.93 12.67
N MET A 93 -5.71 -5.19 11.45
CA MET A 93 -5.91 -6.54 10.89
C MET A 93 -6.87 -7.42 11.69
N SER A 94 -7.75 -6.85 12.51
CA SER A 94 -8.73 -7.64 13.24
C SER A 94 -9.65 -8.35 12.25
N GLY A 95 -9.71 -9.68 12.28
CA GLY A 95 -10.60 -10.47 11.43
C GLY A 95 -10.02 -10.99 10.12
N LEU A 96 -8.73 -10.73 9.83
CA LEU A 96 -8.11 -11.20 8.57
C LEU A 96 -7.71 -12.67 8.58
N ASN A 97 -8.06 -13.36 7.49
CA ASN A 97 -7.63 -14.71 7.16
C ASN A 97 -6.14 -14.77 6.78
N GLU A 98 -5.55 -15.98 6.75
CA GLU A 98 -4.13 -16.17 6.43
C GLU A 98 -3.71 -15.55 5.09
N LEU A 99 -4.52 -15.73 4.04
CA LEU A 99 -4.28 -15.16 2.71
C LEU A 99 -4.32 -13.62 2.71
N GLU A 100 -5.21 -13.03 3.50
CA GLU A 100 -5.37 -11.58 3.61
C GLU A 100 -4.22 -10.94 4.37
N ARG A 101 -3.64 -11.66 5.35
CA ARG A 101 -2.40 -11.24 6.03
C ARG A 101 -1.20 -11.25 5.09
N VAL A 102 -1.12 -12.23 4.20
CA VAL A 102 -0.07 -12.24 3.16
C VAL A 102 -0.30 -11.11 2.15
N PHE A 103 -1.56 -10.87 1.77
CA PHE A 103 -1.91 -9.75 0.89
C PHE A 103 -1.60 -8.39 1.55
N TRP A 104 -1.80 -8.26 2.86
CA TRP A 104 -1.37 -7.07 3.59
C TRP A 104 0.13 -6.84 3.45
N LEU A 105 0.96 -7.87 3.58
CA LEU A 105 2.42 -7.72 3.46
C LEU A 105 2.81 -7.23 2.05
N PHE A 106 2.12 -7.74 1.03
CA PHE A 106 2.29 -7.28 -0.34
C PHE A 106 1.92 -5.80 -0.47
N GLN A 107 0.75 -5.39 0.01
CA GLN A 107 0.26 -4.02 -0.10
C GLN A 107 1.04 -3.02 0.75
N PHE A 108 1.49 -3.44 1.93
CA PHE A 108 2.42 -2.68 2.75
C PHE A 108 3.71 -2.36 1.97
N ALA A 109 4.27 -3.34 1.25
CA ALA A 109 5.49 -3.12 0.50
C ALA A 109 5.31 -2.07 -0.62
N PHE A 110 4.15 -2.02 -1.27
CA PHE A 110 3.81 -0.95 -2.22
C PHE A 110 3.63 0.41 -1.53
N ALA A 111 2.90 0.47 -0.42
CA ALA A 111 2.71 1.69 0.35
C ALA A 111 4.05 2.27 0.82
N ALA A 112 4.93 1.43 1.35
CA ALA A 112 6.27 1.82 1.76
C ALA A 112 7.08 2.34 0.57
N THR A 113 7.01 1.65 -0.57
CA THR A 113 7.73 2.06 -1.79
C THR A 113 7.27 3.45 -2.26
N SER A 114 5.96 3.72 -2.25
CA SER A 114 5.40 5.04 -2.57
C SER A 114 5.93 6.14 -1.63
N ALA A 115 5.94 5.88 -0.32
CA ALA A 115 6.47 6.83 0.67
C ALA A 115 7.95 7.16 0.43
N THR A 116 8.74 6.15 0.06
CA THR A 116 10.17 6.30 -0.15
C THR A 116 10.53 7.05 -1.44
N ILE A 117 9.71 6.99 -2.49
CA ILE A 117 9.95 7.77 -3.72
C ILE A 117 9.95 9.26 -3.38
N VAL A 118 8.94 9.72 -2.65
CA VAL A 118 8.85 11.13 -2.25
C VAL A 118 9.93 11.46 -1.22
N ALA A 119 10.29 10.52 -0.33
CA ALA A 119 11.38 10.69 0.60
C ALA A 119 12.72 11.01 -0.07
N GLY A 120 13.01 10.38 -1.21
CA GLY A 120 14.23 10.63 -1.98
C GLY A 120 14.35 12.09 -2.41
N THR A 121 13.22 12.73 -2.75
CA THR A 121 13.19 14.16 -3.12
C THR A 121 13.41 15.11 -1.94
N LEU A 122 13.13 14.64 -0.71
CA LEU A 122 13.16 15.41 0.54
C LEU A 122 14.43 15.18 1.36
N ALA A 123 15.33 14.30 0.91
CA ALA A 123 16.43 13.74 1.69
C ALA A 123 17.32 14.79 2.39
N GLU A 124 17.68 15.89 1.70
CA GLU A 124 18.64 16.88 2.20
C GLU A 124 18.03 18.05 3.00
N ARG A 125 16.72 18.31 2.88
CA ARG A 125 16.11 19.58 3.32
C ARG A 125 15.06 19.45 4.43
N CYS A 126 14.61 18.23 4.74
CA CYS A 126 13.58 18.00 5.76
C CYS A 126 14.14 17.60 7.12
N GLN A 127 13.53 18.17 8.17
CA GLN A 127 13.73 17.73 9.55
C GLN A 127 13.16 16.31 9.76
N MET A 128 13.81 15.52 10.61
CA MET A 128 13.46 14.11 10.85
C MET A 128 12.00 13.94 11.32
N VAL A 129 11.53 14.82 12.21
CA VAL A 129 10.16 14.73 12.76
C VAL A 129 9.11 14.97 11.68
N GLY A 130 9.30 16.01 10.84
CA GLY A 130 8.41 16.29 9.71
C GLY A 130 8.38 15.15 8.70
N TYR A 131 9.51 14.47 8.51
CA TYR A 131 9.62 13.30 7.63
C TYR A 131 8.81 12.10 8.14
N ILE A 132 8.87 11.79 9.44
CA ILE A 132 8.09 10.70 10.03
C ILE A 132 6.58 10.99 9.96
N LEU A 133 6.16 12.22 10.30
CA LEU A 133 4.76 12.62 10.20
C LEU A 133 4.23 12.49 8.76
N TYR A 134 5.04 12.89 7.78
CA TYR A 134 4.75 12.71 6.38
C TYR A 134 4.56 11.22 6.02
N SER A 135 5.51 10.37 6.41
CA SER A 135 5.46 8.92 6.14
C SER A 135 4.21 8.26 6.71
N VAL A 136 3.88 8.56 7.97
CA VAL A 136 2.69 8.05 8.66
C VAL A 136 1.41 8.52 7.96
N THR A 137 1.35 9.79 7.58
CA THR A 137 0.16 10.36 6.90
C THR A 137 -0.04 9.75 5.52
N LEU A 138 1.05 9.57 4.77
CA LEU A 138 0.95 9.02 3.43
C LEU A 138 0.59 7.52 3.46
N THR A 139 1.32 6.73 4.23
CA THR A 139 1.08 5.27 4.32
C THR A 139 -0.20 4.93 5.09
N GLY A 140 -0.60 5.76 6.05
CA GLY A 140 -1.76 5.53 6.90
C GLY A 140 -3.08 6.07 6.34
N PHE A 141 -3.06 7.06 5.43
CA PHE A 141 -4.28 7.70 4.91
C PHE A 141 -4.25 7.96 3.41
N ILE A 142 -3.31 8.78 2.91
CA ILE A 142 -3.35 9.26 1.52
C ILE A 142 -3.26 8.09 0.52
N TYR A 143 -2.23 7.25 0.67
CA TYR A 143 -2.01 6.11 -0.22
C TYR A 143 -3.15 5.08 -0.12
N PRO A 144 -3.60 4.64 1.08
CA PRO A 144 -4.75 3.77 1.24
C PRO A 144 -6.04 4.25 0.56
N VAL A 145 -6.35 5.55 0.60
CA VAL A 145 -7.56 6.10 -0.03
C VAL A 145 -7.47 5.99 -1.55
N VAL A 146 -6.30 6.24 -2.14
CA VAL A 146 -6.07 6.06 -3.58
C VAL A 146 -6.18 4.58 -3.96
N VAL A 147 -5.60 3.70 -3.15
CA VAL A 147 -5.73 2.23 -3.32
C VAL A 147 -7.20 1.82 -3.24
N HIS A 148 -7.97 2.35 -2.30
CA HIS A 148 -9.40 2.05 -2.22
C HIS A 148 -10.12 2.50 -3.49
N ALA A 149 -9.85 3.71 -3.98
CA ALA A 149 -10.50 4.26 -5.15
C ALA A 149 -10.33 3.40 -6.42
N ILE A 150 -9.12 2.84 -6.63
CA ILE A 150 -8.74 2.19 -7.89
C ILE A 150 -8.75 0.66 -7.76
N TRP A 151 -8.24 0.12 -6.65
CA TRP A 151 -8.01 -1.32 -6.46
C TRP A 151 -8.99 -2.00 -5.51
N SER A 152 -9.81 -1.27 -4.76
CA SER A 152 -10.95 -1.90 -4.07
C SER A 152 -12.04 -2.23 -5.07
N ARG A 153 -12.84 -3.26 -4.77
CA ARG A 153 -14.07 -3.57 -5.53
C ARG A 153 -15.14 -2.50 -5.37
N ARG A 154 -15.12 -1.75 -4.27
CA ARG A 154 -16.11 -0.68 -3.98
C ARG A 154 -15.56 0.71 -4.29
N GLY A 155 -14.33 0.80 -4.79
CA GLY A 155 -13.69 2.06 -5.13
C GLY A 155 -14.39 2.79 -6.26
N PHE A 156 -14.61 4.10 -6.11
CA PHE A 156 -15.35 4.89 -7.09
C PHE A 156 -14.71 4.97 -8.50
N LEU A 157 -13.42 4.64 -8.66
CA LEU A 157 -12.73 4.54 -9.95
C LEU A 157 -12.45 3.09 -10.37
N SER A 158 -12.92 2.11 -9.59
CA SER A 158 -12.63 0.71 -9.82
C SER A 158 -13.24 0.23 -11.13
N ASN A 159 -12.44 -0.49 -11.92
CA ASN A 159 -12.90 -1.17 -13.13
C ASN A 159 -13.71 -2.45 -12.82
N MET A 160 -13.84 -2.83 -11.55
CA MET A 160 -14.55 -4.03 -11.10
C MET A 160 -16.03 -3.77 -10.76
N ILE A 161 -16.50 -2.52 -10.88
CA ILE A 161 -17.88 -2.11 -10.59
C ILE A 161 -18.73 -2.18 -11.87
N GLU A 162 -19.99 -2.60 -11.72
CA GLU A 162 -20.95 -2.72 -12.83
C GLU A 162 -21.32 -1.34 -13.42
N ASP A 163 -21.50 -0.34 -12.57
CA ASP A 163 -21.72 1.07 -12.94
C ASP A 163 -20.53 1.97 -12.50
N PRO A 164 -19.42 2.03 -13.27
CA PRO A 164 -18.29 2.88 -12.94
C PRO A 164 -18.64 4.37 -13.11
N LEU A 165 -17.92 5.23 -12.40
CA LEU A 165 -18.11 6.68 -12.49
C LEU A 165 -17.95 7.16 -13.94
N PHE A 166 -18.95 7.88 -14.46
CA PHE A 166 -19.00 8.32 -15.87
C PHE A 166 -18.94 7.19 -16.92
N GLY A 167 -19.19 5.93 -16.54
CA GLY A 167 -19.07 4.79 -17.44
C GLY A 167 -17.64 4.38 -17.76
N ILE A 168 -16.64 4.89 -17.03
CA ILE A 168 -15.21 4.63 -17.28
C ILE A 168 -14.53 4.17 -15.98
N GLY A 169 -13.97 2.95 -15.99
CA GLY A 169 -13.14 2.42 -14.90
C GLY A 169 -11.65 2.64 -15.14
N MET A 170 -10.88 2.92 -14.09
CA MET A 170 -9.44 3.08 -14.16
C MET A 170 -8.74 1.72 -14.25
N LEU A 171 -7.83 1.58 -15.22
CA LEU A 171 -6.98 0.40 -15.38
C LEU A 171 -5.58 0.70 -14.85
N ASP A 172 -5.28 0.19 -13.66
CA ASP A 172 -3.92 0.20 -13.11
C ASP A 172 -3.57 -1.17 -12.54
N PHE A 173 -2.62 -1.87 -13.17
CA PHE A 173 -2.24 -3.22 -12.79
C PHE A 173 -1.30 -3.29 -11.59
N ALA A 174 -0.41 -2.29 -11.44
CA ALA A 174 0.73 -2.39 -10.52
C ALA A 174 1.17 -1.07 -9.87
N GLY A 175 0.39 0.00 -9.96
CA GLY A 175 0.53 1.19 -9.11
C GLY A 175 1.23 2.31 -9.85
N SER A 176 0.83 2.51 -11.09
CA SER A 176 1.32 3.58 -11.95
C SER A 176 0.58 4.91 -11.76
N GLY A 177 -0.61 4.87 -11.15
CA GLY A 177 -1.47 6.02 -10.87
C GLY A 177 -1.07 6.87 -9.66
#